data_AF-A0A523S0S9-F1
#
_entry.id   AF-A0A523S0S9-F1
#
_cell.length_a   1.000
_cell.length_b   1.000
_cell.length_c   1.000
_cell.angle_alpha   90.00
_cell.angle_beta   90.00
_cell.angle_gamma   90.00
#
_symmetry.space_group_name_H-M   'P 1'
#
loop_
_entity.id
_entity.type
_entity.pdbx_description
1 polymer ?
#
loop_
_entity_poly.entity_id
_entity_poly.type
_entity_poly.pdbx_seq_one_letter_code
_entity_poly.pdbx_strand_id
1 'polypeptide(L)'
;MQNQILCPECGKRLRKGSTFCISCGNKIPKDVPIAPPEPALGESTMNEPLDNSDVLPSLDESVLDEEPAAATDENEPEKEDSSGDETPTPAPIEGDLNWDDSSLPVIEESAVGEDLSLLEENPEEIESSGGRSTDLTWDDDEIKEGMPFKEIEPPRVFAEEIAITPEEAIDHLFPDGRDEETRNAVAHLFPEGRGATSTSFIDVVVGKPSKIGPTQLSELGTPACPNCGTSLSSDDFEYPTYVFDAMGRARLEQGMMRLKDNEHEKAIDSFETAKMLYEKAQNEKGVQESSKRVNLGYDSMARFHFDQGDNHLKVHEYEWAVVQFRKARELYMFSTDAKKRARCNEKVRESYVEWGRYLEAEGDRYSKEGRSRDALGKYQEAAAKFREGEEKKRLKGLDKKIRKA
;
A
#
# COMPACT_ATOMS: atom_id res chain seq x y z
N MET A 1 49.65 4.59 5.84
CA MET A 1 49.98 5.34 7.08
C MET A 1 48.71 5.94 7.68
N GLN A 2 48.07 5.24 8.62
CA GLN A 2 46.86 5.74 9.29
C GLN A 2 47.27 6.58 10.50
N ASN A 3 47.36 7.89 10.32
CA ASN A 3 47.60 8.80 11.42
C ASN A 3 46.28 9.10 12.14
N GLN A 4 46.01 8.41 13.25
CA GLN A 4 44.81 8.59 14.07
C GLN A 4 45.15 9.38 15.33
N ILE A 5 44.27 10.30 15.73
CA ILE A 5 44.39 11.09 16.97
C ILE A 5 43.45 10.46 17.99
N LEU A 6 43.87 10.33 19.25
CA LEU A 6 43.02 9.84 20.33
C LEU A 6 42.39 11.03 21.08
N CYS A 7 41.11 10.91 21.42
CA CYS A 7 40.45 11.91 22.27
C CYS A 7 41.02 11.86 23.70
N PRO A 8 41.44 12.99 24.28
CA PRO A 8 42.03 13.01 25.62
C PRO A 8 41.04 12.65 26.75
N GLU A 9 39.74 12.88 26.54
CA GLU A 9 38.72 12.57 27.56
C GLU A 9 38.23 11.11 27.51
N CYS A 10 37.92 10.61 26.31
CA CYS A 10 37.25 9.30 26.17
C CYS A 10 38.12 8.23 25.49
N GLY A 11 39.33 8.56 25.06
CA GLY A 11 40.27 7.62 24.43
C GLY A 11 39.87 7.11 23.04
N LYS A 12 38.76 7.58 22.45
CA LYS A 12 38.32 7.12 21.12
C LYS A 12 39.16 7.70 19.99
N ARG A 13 39.35 6.88 18.95
CA ARG A 13 40.11 7.20 17.72
C ARG A 13 39.32 8.16 16.85
N LEU A 14 39.94 9.30 16.52
CA LEU A 14 39.41 10.36 15.68
C LEU A 14 40.24 10.50 14.40
N ARG A 15 39.58 10.92 13.31
CA ARG A 15 40.26 11.26 12.06
C ARG A 15 41.01 12.59 12.19
N LYS A 16 42.11 12.75 11.46
CA LYS A 16 42.83 14.04 11.37
C LYS A 16 41.88 15.13 10.87
N GLY A 17 41.90 16.29 11.53
CA GLY A 17 41.04 17.43 11.21
C GLY A 17 39.71 17.50 11.99
N SER A 18 39.41 16.52 12.84
CA SER A 18 38.23 16.58 13.73
C SER A 18 38.38 17.72 14.73
N THR A 19 37.44 18.67 14.75
CA THR A 19 37.44 19.79 15.73
C THR A 19 36.78 19.41 17.05
N PHE A 20 36.00 18.34 17.08
CA PHE A 20 35.33 17.80 18.27
C PHE A 20 35.27 16.26 18.20
N CYS A 21 35.18 15.61 19.36
CA CYS A 21 34.97 14.17 19.44
C CYS A 21 33.51 13.83 19.13
N ILE A 22 33.28 12.96 18.14
CA ILE A 22 31.92 12.48 17.78
C ILE A 22 31.26 11.73 18.93
N SER A 23 32.04 11.14 19.84
CA SER A 23 31.49 10.31 20.92
C SER A 23 31.24 11.03 22.23
N CYS A 24 32.05 12.01 22.62
CA CYS A 24 31.89 12.72 23.89
C CYS A 24 31.62 14.22 23.73
N GLY A 25 31.60 14.74 22.50
CA GLY A 25 31.35 16.16 22.20
C GLY A 25 32.51 17.10 22.55
N ASN A 26 33.59 16.60 23.19
CA ASN A 26 34.65 17.48 23.66
C ASN A 26 35.50 18.05 22.51
N LYS A 27 35.89 19.32 22.64
CA LYS A 27 36.64 20.05 21.61
C LYS A 27 38.11 19.63 21.60
N ILE A 28 38.64 19.28 20.43
CA ILE A 28 40.04 18.84 20.29
C ILE A 28 40.92 20.07 20.02
N PRO A 29 41.95 20.35 20.85
CA PRO A 29 42.88 21.44 20.60
C PRO A 29 43.68 21.17 19.32
N LYS A 30 43.88 22.20 18.48
CA LYS A 30 44.49 22.06 17.14
C LYS A 30 46.00 21.77 17.16
N ASP A 31 46.64 21.86 18.32
CA ASP A 31 48.10 21.83 18.46
C ASP A 31 48.59 20.69 19.38
N VAL A 32 48.26 19.44 19.06
CA VAL A 32 48.86 18.27 19.74
C VAL A 32 50.00 17.71 18.87
N PRO A 33 51.24 17.63 19.38
CA PRO A 33 52.38 17.15 18.61
C PRO A 33 52.22 15.67 18.24
N ILE A 34 52.42 15.40 16.96
CA ILE A 34 52.34 14.07 16.34
C ILE A 34 53.54 13.24 16.81
N ALA A 35 53.29 12.18 17.58
CA ALA A 35 54.33 11.22 17.95
C ALA A 35 54.81 10.43 16.71
N PRO A 36 56.12 10.12 16.61
CA PRO A 36 56.70 9.41 15.47
C PRO A 36 56.27 7.93 15.42
N PRO A 37 56.13 7.34 14.21
CA PRO A 37 55.69 5.97 14.01
C PRO A 37 56.82 4.95 14.30
N GLU A 38 56.51 3.93 15.12
CA GLU A 38 57.33 2.73 15.27
C GLU A 38 57.15 1.75 14.08
N PRO A 39 58.18 0.97 13.72
CA PRO A 39 58.32 0.31 12.43
C PRO A 39 57.57 -1.02 12.28
N ALA A 40 57.22 -1.28 11.02
CA ALA A 40 56.52 -2.43 10.49
C ALA A 40 57.33 -3.74 10.55
N LEU A 41 56.61 -4.85 10.76
CA LEU A 41 57.05 -6.20 10.45
C LEU A 41 56.07 -6.82 9.43
N GLY A 42 56.62 -7.30 8.32
CA GLY A 42 56.16 -8.50 7.64
C GLY A 42 55.23 -8.33 6.45
N GLU A 43 55.80 -7.98 5.29
CA GLU A 43 55.24 -8.31 3.98
C GLU A 43 55.37 -9.83 3.73
N SER A 44 54.31 -10.44 3.19
CA SER A 44 54.43 -11.67 2.42
C SER A 44 53.48 -11.62 1.23
N THR A 45 54.09 -11.30 0.09
CA THR A 45 53.65 -11.50 -1.28
C THR A 45 53.44 -12.99 -1.57
N MET A 46 52.27 -13.37 -2.10
CA MET A 46 52.13 -14.45 -3.08
C MET A 46 50.98 -14.14 -4.04
N ASN A 47 51.27 -14.22 -5.33
CA ASN A 47 50.33 -14.21 -6.43
C ASN A 47 49.93 -15.67 -6.78
N GLU A 48 48.61 -15.87 -7.00
CA GLU A 48 47.94 -16.85 -7.89
C GLU A 48 48.11 -18.38 -7.66
N PRO A 49 47.25 -19.27 -8.24
CA PRO A 49 45.90 -19.13 -8.83
C PRO A 49 44.88 -20.21 -8.33
N LEU A 50 43.63 -20.09 -8.82
CA LEU A 50 42.51 -21.07 -8.95
C LEU A 50 42.73 -22.53 -8.51
N ASP A 51 41.84 -23.10 -7.66
CA ASP A 51 40.94 -24.24 -7.99
C ASP A 51 40.03 -24.66 -6.81
N ASN A 52 38.90 -25.26 -7.18
CA ASN A 52 37.76 -25.89 -6.51
C ASN A 52 37.76 -26.38 -5.04
N SER A 53 36.50 -26.48 -4.56
CA SER A 53 35.90 -27.46 -3.63
C SER A 53 35.63 -27.05 -2.18
N ASP A 54 34.32 -27.05 -1.89
CA ASP A 54 33.64 -27.70 -0.76
C ASP A 54 33.86 -27.29 0.70
N VAL A 55 32.70 -27.32 1.38
CA VAL A 55 32.45 -27.42 2.83
C VAL A 55 32.45 -26.11 3.64
N LEU A 56 31.25 -25.56 3.80
CA LEU A 56 30.86 -24.74 4.95
C LEU A 56 30.72 -25.65 6.19
N PRO A 57 31.41 -25.40 7.31
CA PRO A 57 31.04 -25.97 8.60
C PRO A 57 30.00 -25.10 9.32
N SER A 58 29.03 -25.80 9.89
CA SER A 58 27.90 -25.37 10.71
C SER A 58 28.32 -24.62 11.98
N LEU A 59 27.61 -23.52 12.27
CA LEU A 59 27.63 -22.79 13.54
C LEU A 59 26.51 -23.35 14.44
N ASP A 60 26.83 -24.39 15.19
CA ASP A 60 26.04 -24.85 16.33
C ASP A 60 27.02 -25.24 17.43
N GLU A 61 27.25 -24.34 18.39
CA GLU A 61 27.67 -24.62 19.77
C GLU A 61 27.84 -23.29 20.51
N SER A 62 26.74 -22.78 21.09
CA SER A 62 26.82 -21.89 22.24
C SER A 62 26.23 -22.61 23.45
N VAL A 63 27.10 -23.41 24.05
CA VAL A 63 27.05 -23.87 25.43
C VAL A 63 26.86 -22.65 26.33
N LEU A 64 25.78 -22.64 27.11
CA LEU A 64 25.62 -21.73 28.24
C LEU A 64 25.12 -22.55 29.43
N ASP A 65 26.04 -22.65 30.37
CA ASP A 65 26.03 -23.43 31.61
C ASP A 65 24.81 -23.21 32.50
N GLU A 66 24.38 -24.32 33.09
CA GLU A 66 23.55 -24.46 34.28
C GLU A 66 24.30 -24.00 35.53
N GLU A 67 23.59 -23.37 36.47
CA GLU A 67 23.87 -23.49 37.91
C GLU A 67 22.56 -23.51 38.73
N PRO A 68 22.55 -24.11 39.94
CA PRO A 68 21.41 -24.91 40.39
C PRO A 68 20.73 -24.46 41.70
N ALA A 69 19.54 -25.05 41.89
CA ALA A 69 18.91 -25.55 43.12
C ALA A 69 18.61 -24.62 44.32
N ALA A 70 17.32 -24.57 44.69
CA ALA A 70 16.88 -24.62 46.08
C ALA A 70 15.48 -25.28 46.17
N ALA A 71 15.35 -26.22 47.11
CA ALA A 71 14.20 -27.09 47.37
C ALA A 71 13.33 -26.59 48.55
N THR A 72 12.34 -27.43 48.93
CA THR A 72 11.44 -27.40 50.11
C THR A 72 10.09 -26.69 49.89
N ASP A 73 8.93 -27.15 50.36
CA ASP A 73 8.55 -28.34 51.13
C ASP A 73 7.03 -28.58 51.07
N GLU A 74 6.65 -29.79 51.43
CA GLU A 74 5.36 -30.42 51.73
C GLU A 74 4.34 -29.60 52.57
N ASN A 75 3.04 -29.69 52.24
CA ASN A 75 1.99 -30.28 53.11
C ASN A 75 0.54 -30.07 52.61
N GLU A 76 -0.17 -31.20 52.44
CA GLU A 76 -1.61 -31.41 52.73
C GLU A 76 -1.85 -31.35 54.27
N PRO A 77 -3.08 -31.29 54.87
CA PRO A 77 -4.23 -32.16 54.54
C PRO A 77 -5.68 -31.61 54.79
N GLU A 78 -6.68 -32.37 54.28
CA GLU A 78 -8.01 -32.72 54.87
C GLU A 78 -9.03 -31.59 55.26
N LYS A 79 -10.37 -31.67 55.13
CA LYS A 79 -11.37 -32.70 54.79
C LYS A 79 -12.79 -32.06 54.73
N GLU A 80 -13.76 -32.82 54.23
CA GLU A 80 -15.23 -32.78 54.47
C GLU A 80 -16.02 -31.59 53.86
N ASP A 81 -17.21 -31.75 53.25
CA ASP A 81 -18.05 -32.90 52.96
C ASP A 81 -19.17 -32.51 51.97
N SER A 82 -19.84 -33.54 51.44
CA SER A 82 -21.25 -33.56 51.00
C SER A 82 -21.60 -33.38 49.51
N SER A 83 -21.91 -34.56 48.92
CA SER A 83 -23.03 -34.88 48.00
C SER A 83 -23.09 -34.13 46.66
N GLY A 84 -22.97 -34.73 45.48
CA GLY A 84 -23.39 -36.08 45.07
C GLY A 84 -24.58 -35.95 44.13
N ASP A 85 -24.35 -35.99 42.81
CA ASP A 85 -25.29 -36.57 41.84
C ASP A 85 -24.60 -36.86 40.49
N GLU A 86 -25.13 -37.84 39.77
CA GLU A 86 -24.43 -38.76 38.87
C GLU A 86 -24.42 -38.38 37.37
N THR A 87 -23.30 -38.71 36.69
CA THR A 87 -23.13 -39.17 35.27
C THR A 87 -23.34 -38.21 34.06
N PRO A 88 -22.82 -38.52 32.84
CA PRO A 88 -21.60 -39.25 32.46
C PRO A 88 -20.69 -38.52 31.42
N THR A 89 -19.47 -39.06 31.29
CA THR A 89 -18.39 -38.89 30.27
C THR A 89 -18.84 -38.66 28.81
N PRO A 90 -18.00 -38.00 27.96
CA PRO A 90 -16.88 -38.70 27.31
C PRO A 90 -15.57 -37.90 27.13
N ALA A 91 -14.53 -38.65 26.72
CA ALA A 91 -13.11 -38.38 26.62
C ALA A 91 -12.65 -37.19 25.74
N PRO A 92 -11.41 -36.67 25.94
CA PRO A 92 -10.75 -35.80 24.98
C PRO A 92 -10.04 -36.65 23.90
N ILE A 93 -10.41 -36.44 22.65
CA ILE A 93 -9.71 -36.98 21.49
C ILE A 93 -8.57 -36.03 21.13
N GLU A 94 -7.39 -36.62 21.03
CA GLU A 94 -6.13 -36.07 20.53
C GLU A 94 -6.30 -35.56 19.08
N GLY A 95 -5.65 -34.43 18.78
CA GLY A 95 -5.64 -33.84 17.45
C GLY A 95 -4.28 -33.24 17.15
N ASP A 96 -3.31 -34.12 16.88
CA ASP A 96 -2.03 -33.76 16.27
C ASP A 96 -2.27 -33.26 14.84
N LEU A 97 -1.83 -32.02 14.59
CA LEU A 97 -1.84 -31.37 13.29
C LEU A 97 -0.64 -31.85 12.48
N ASN A 98 -0.83 -32.91 11.70
CA ASN A 98 0.10 -33.33 10.65
C ASN A 98 -0.27 -32.64 9.33
N TRP A 99 0.55 -31.68 8.90
CA TRP A 99 0.49 -31.05 7.57
C TRP A 99 1.66 -31.55 6.74
N ASP A 100 1.58 -32.78 6.25
CA ASP A 100 2.38 -33.23 5.11
C ASP A 100 1.69 -34.43 4.43
N ASP A 101 1.54 -34.30 3.11
CA ASP A 101 1.25 -35.33 2.10
C ASP A 101 0.02 -35.02 1.22
N SER A 102 0.31 -34.44 0.06
CA SER A 102 -0.53 -34.59 -1.13
C SER A 102 0.39 -34.72 -2.33
N SER A 103 0.99 -35.91 -2.39
CA SER A 103 1.38 -36.60 -3.60
C SER A 103 0.33 -36.46 -4.72
N LEU A 104 0.77 -35.87 -5.84
CA LEU A 104 0.02 -35.76 -7.09
C LEU A 104 0.04 -37.10 -7.82
N PRO A 105 -1.11 -37.61 -8.33
CA PRO A 105 -1.08 -38.75 -9.24
C PRO A 105 -0.58 -38.33 -10.62
N VAL A 106 0.55 -38.92 -11.00
CA VAL A 106 1.09 -39.06 -12.35
C VAL A 106 0.04 -39.79 -13.20
N ILE A 107 -0.44 -39.15 -14.27
CA ILE A 107 -1.22 -39.83 -15.31
C ILE A 107 -0.22 -40.32 -16.34
N GLU A 108 -0.10 -41.66 -16.39
CA GLU A 108 0.74 -42.42 -17.30
C GLU A 108 0.30 -42.28 -18.75
N GLU A 109 1.32 -42.20 -19.60
CA GLU A 109 1.26 -42.39 -21.03
C GLU A 109 0.78 -43.82 -21.37
N SER A 110 -0.05 -43.95 -22.39
CA SER A 110 -0.32 -45.25 -23.02
C SER A 110 -0.45 -45.05 -24.52
N ALA A 111 0.57 -45.49 -25.23
CA ALA A 111 0.59 -45.68 -26.66
C ALA A 111 -0.24 -46.92 -27.03
N VAL A 112 -1.17 -46.79 -27.98
CA VAL A 112 -1.63 -47.88 -28.84
C VAL A 112 -1.93 -47.29 -30.21
N GLY A 113 -1.29 -47.84 -31.25
CA GLY A 113 -1.54 -47.51 -32.64
C GLY A 113 -2.69 -48.33 -33.25
N GLU A 114 -2.72 -48.29 -34.57
CA GLU A 114 -3.58 -49.06 -35.50
C GLU A 114 -4.86 -48.36 -35.99
N ASP A 115 -4.72 -47.96 -37.27
CA ASP A 115 -5.54 -48.46 -38.39
C ASP A 115 -6.91 -47.82 -38.61
N LEU A 116 -6.93 -46.83 -39.50
CA LEU A 116 -8.14 -46.43 -40.22
C LEU A 116 -7.82 -46.27 -41.71
N SER A 117 -8.00 -47.38 -42.41
CA SER A 117 -8.20 -47.45 -43.85
C SER A 117 -9.62 -47.04 -44.24
N LEU A 118 -9.70 -46.34 -45.38
CA LEU A 118 -10.76 -46.42 -46.40
C LEU A 118 -12.18 -46.00 -46.00
N LEU A 119 -12.58 -44.82 -46.48
CA LEU A 119 -13.73 -44.71 -47.37
C LEU A 119 -13.49 -43.54 -48.34
N GLU A 120 -13.28 -43.93 -49.60
CA GLU A 120 -13.41 -43.10 -50.79
C GLU A 120 -14.86 -42.65 -50.94
N GLU A 121 -15.07 -41.37 -51.27
CA GLU A 121 -16.01 -40.96 -52.31
C GLU A 121 -15.55 -39.63 -52.92
N ASN A 122 -15.61 -39.60 -54.25
CA ASN A 122 -14.90 -38.73 -55.20
C ASN A 122 -15.73 -37.44 -55.50
N PRO A 123 -15.32 -36.51 -56.39
CA PRO A 123 -15.32 -35.08 -56.12
C PRO A 123 -16.26 -34.31 -57.07
N GLU A 124 -16.42 -33.01 -56.86
CA GLU A 124 -16.67 -32.09 -57.97
C GLU A 124 -16.11 -30.71 -57.60
N GLU A 125 -15.07 -30.35 -58.34
CA GLU A 125 -14.67 -29.02 -58.83
C GLU A 125 -14.91 -27.79 -57.93
N ILE A 126 -13.82 -27.10 -57.55
CA ILE A 126 -13.59 -25.69 -57.90
C ILE A 126 -12.08 -25.42 -57.85
N GLU A 127 -11.61 -24.81 -58.94
CA GLU A 127 -10.23 -24.54 -59.28
C GLU A 127 -9.58 -23.43 -58.41
N SER A 128 -8.25 -23.57 -58.25
CA SER A 128 -7.25 -22.53 -58.55
C SER A 128 -7.51 -21.10 -58.04
N SER A 129 -6.71 -20.54 -57.15
CA SER A 129 -5.35 -20.11 -57.48
C SER A 129 -4.71 -19.45 -56.26
N GLY A 130 -3.39 -19.65 -56.10
CA GLY A 130 -2.58 -18.95 -55.13
C GLY A 130 -2.31 -17.50 -55.53
N GLY A 131 -2.18 -16.62 -54.53
CA GLY A 131 -1.87 -15.22 -54.74
C GLY A 131 -1.47 -14.52 -53.45
N ARG A 132 -0.16 -14.50 -53.21
CA ARG A 132 0.58 -13.62 -52.29
C ARG A 132 0.25 -12.15 -52.58
N SER A 133 -0.19 -11.37 -51.59
CA SER A 133 0.06 -9.93 -51.55
C SER A 133 -0.07 -9.35 -50.14
N THR A 134 1.06 -8.84 -49.67
CA THR A 134 1.21 -7.69 -48.80
C THR A 134 0.51 -6.47 -49.43
N ASP A 135 -0.45 -5.87 -48.73
CA ASP A 135 -0.67 -4.41 -48.63
C ASP A 135 -1.99 -4.16 -47.90
N LEU A 136 -1.90 -3.66 -46.65
CA LEU A 136 -3.03 -3.10 -45.92
C LEU A 136 -3.02 -1.59 -46.15
N THR A 137 -3.51 -1.18 -47.31
CA THR A 137 -3.93 0.19 -47.56
C THR A 137 -5.26 0.40 -46.84
N TRP A 138 -5.29 1.35 -45.91
CA TRP A 138 -6.53 1.84 -45.32
C TRP A 138 -7.18 2.74 -46.36
N ASP A 139 -8.27 2.27 -46.97
CA ASP A 139 -9.13 3.10 -47.81
C ASP A 139 -9.88 4.09 -46.92
N ASP A 140 -9.61 5.38 -47.13
CA ASP A 140 -10.10 6.54 -46.36
C ASP A 140 -11.50 7.03 -46.81
N ASP A 141 -12.29 6.21 -47.50
CA ASP A 141 -13.55 6.64 -48.11
C ASP A 141 -14.78 5.91 -47.55
N GLU A 142 -15.06 6.07 -46.26
CA GLU A 142 -16.42 5.82 -45.73
C GLU A 142 -16.74 6.61 -44.45
N ILE A 143 -16.40 7.90 -44.43
CA ILE A 143 -16.93 8.83 -43.42
C ILE A 143 -18.34 9.26 -43.85
N LYS A 144 -19.36 8.70 -43.20
CA LYS A 144 -20.75 9.13 -43.32
C LYS A 144 -20.90 10.61 -42.94
N GLU A 145 -20.91 11.49 -43.95
CA GLU A 145 -21.41 12.86 -43.83
C GLU A 145 -22.91 12.82 -43.51
N GLY A 146 -23.27 13.06 -42.25
CA GLY A 146 -24.70 13.02 -41.90
C GLY A 146 -25.07 13.13 -40.44
N MET A 147 -24.31 13.82 -39.60
CA MET A 147 -24.87 14.40 -38.37
C MET A 147 -24.33 15.82 -38.20
N PRO A 148 -25.16 16.86 -38.38
CA PRO A 148 -24.73 18.23 -38.16
C PRO A 148 -24.47 18.37 -36.66
N PHE A 149 -23.19 18.43 -36.29
CA PHE A 149 -22.79 18.85 -34.96
C PHE A 149 -23.38 20.23 -34.73
N LYS A 150 -24.44 20.27 -33.91
CA LYS A 150 -24.98 21.52 -33.40
C LYS A 150 -23.92 22.02 -32.43
N GLU A 151 -23.12 22.96 -32.90
CA GLU A 151 -22.11 23.65 -32.11
C GLU A 151 -22.83 24.29 -30.91
N ILE A 152 -22.72 23.62 -29.75
CA ILE A 152 -23.26 24.14 -28.50
C ILE A 152 -22.26 25.20 -28.08
N GLU A 153 -22.66 26.48 -28.21
CA GLU A 153 -21.87 27.59 -27.70
C GLU A 153 -21.53 27.30 -26.23
N PRO A 154 -20.24 27.38 -25.84
CA PRO A 154 -19.84 27.19 -24.45
C PRO A 154 -20.65 28.17 -23.59
N PRO A 155 -21.19 27.71 -22.44
CA PRO A 155 -22.02 28.55 -21.59
C PRO A 155 -21.27 29.85 -21.30
N ARG A 156 -21.86 30.97 -21.72
CA ARG A 156 -21.34 32.30 -21.39
C ARG A 156 -21.29 32.39 -19.88
N VAL A 157 -20.08 32.39 -19.34
CA VAL A 157 -19.83 32.72 -17.94
C VAL A 157 -20.20 34.19 -17.81
N PHE A 158 -21.43 34.46 -17.39
CA PHE A 158 -21.79 35.79 -16.93
C PHE A 158 -20.95 36.02 -15.69
N ALA A 159 -19.93 36.87 -15.84
CA ALA A 159 -19.30 37.52 -14.70
C ALA A 159 -20.34 38.46 -14.10
N GLU A 160 -21.34 37.90 -13.40
CA GLU A 160 -22.01 38.64 -12.35
C GLU A 160 -20.92 38.92 -11.33
N GLU A 161 -20.47 40.17 -11.32
CA GLU A 161 -19.69 40.75 -10.23
C GLU A 161 -20.57 40.69 -8.98
N ILE A 162 -20.60 39.53 -8.32
CA ILE A 162 -21.09 39.41 -6.96
C ILE A 162 -20.10 40.25 -6.16
N ALA A 163 -20.49 41.47 -5.81
CA ALA A 163 -19.75 42.33 -4.92
C ALA A 163 -19.79 41.70 -3.52
N ILE A 164 -18.98 40.66 -3.31
CA ILE A 164 -18.76 40.08 -2.00
C ILE A 164 -18.06 41.15 -1.19
N THR A 165 -18.79 41.71 -0.24
CA THR A 165 -18.20 42.67 0.69
C THR A 165 -17.16 41.93 1.54
N PRO A 166 -16.06 42.58 1.93
CA PRO A 166 -15.03 41.92 2.75
C PRO A 166 -15.57 41.38 4.08
N GLU A 167 -16.70 41.89 4.56
CA GLU A 167 -17.40 41.40 5.76
C GLU A 167 -18.08 40.03 5.51
N GLU A 168 -18.78 39.85 4.38
CA GLU A 168 -19.38 38.56 4.01
C GLU A 168 -18.32 37.48 3.69
N ALA A 169 -17.16 37.89 3.17
CA ALA A 169 -16.04 36.97 2.96
C ALA A 169 -15.46 36.47 4.29
N ILE A 170 -15.41 37.33 5.31
CA ILE A 170 -14.92 36.98 6.65
C ILE A 170 -15.89 36.02 7.33
N ASP A 171 -17.20 36.26 7.28
CA ASP A 171 -18.21 35.38 7.87
C ASP A 171 -18.23 33.98 7.23
N HIS A 172 -17.92 33.88 5.92
CA HIS A 172 -17.86 32.60 5.22
C HIS A 172 -16.53 31.85 5.44
N LEU A 173 -15.44 32.56 5.72
CA LEU A 173 -14.13 31.97 6.03
C LEU A 173 -14.00 31.60 7.52
N PHE A 174 -14.69 32.32 8.40
CA PHE A 174 -14.64 32.15 9.84
C PHE A 174 -16.06 32.11 10.43
N PRO A 175 -16.79 30.98 10.25
CA PRO A 175 -18.09 30.83 10.86
C PRO A 175 -17.93 30.76 12.40
N ASP A 176 -18.24 31.86 13.07
CA ASP A 176 -18.12 32.10 14.53
C ASP A 176 -18.82 31.05 15.43
N GLY A 177 -19.56 30.10 14.85
CA GLY A 177 -20.26 29.04 15.57
C GLY A 177 -19.47 27.75 15.83
N ARG A 178 -18.27 27.55 15.25
CA ARG A 178 -17.49 26.31 15.48
C ARG A 178 -16.51 26.38 16.66
N ASP A 179 -16.25 27.56 17.18
CA ASP A 179 -15.24 27.75 18.25
C ASP A 179 -15.72 27.32 19.64
N GLU A 180 -17.04 27.15 19.85
CA GLU A 180 -17.58 26.70 21.14
C GLU A 180 -17.25 25.22 21.42
N GLU A 181 -17.29 24.38 20.38
CA GLU A 181 -16.98 22.95 20.49
C GLU A 181 -15.49 22.71 20.66
N THR A 182 -14.65 23.43 19.90
CA THR A 182 -13.19 23.42 20.07
C THR A 182 -12.78 24.03 21.40
N ARG A 183 -13.44 25.09 21.90
CA ARG A 183 -13.21 25.61 23.26
C ARG A 183 -13.54 24.58 24.33
N ASN A 184 -14.69 23.90 24.23
CA ASN A 184 -15.06 22.86 25.19
C ASN A 184 -14.11 21.66 25.12
N ALA A 185 -13.66 21.28 23.91
CA ALA A 185 -12.66 20.24 23.73
C ALA A 185 -11.30 20.62 24.33
N VAL A 186 -10.94 21.90 24.37
CA VAL A 186 -9.65 22.38 24.90
C VAL A 186 -9.75 22.79 26.38
N ALA A 187 -10.96 23.03 26.91
CA ALA A 187 -11.17 23.48 28.30
C ALA A 187 -10.62 22.50 29.35
N HIS A 188 -10.60 21.19 29.07
CA HIS A 188 -10.03 20.18 29.98
C HIS A 188 -8.49 20.18 30.01
N LEU A 189 -7.82 20.76 29.00
CA LEU A 189 -6.36 20.89 28.94
C LEU A 189 -5.84 22.07 29.76
N PHE A 190 -6.72 23.01 30.12
CA PHE A 190 -6.40 24.19 30.89
C PHE A 190 -7.34 24.30 32.10
N PRO A 191 -7.14 23.50 33.16
CA PRO A 191 -7.94 23.59 34.37
C PRO A 191 -7.94 25.02 34.90
N GLU A 192 -9.16 25.56 35.09
CA GLU A 192 -9.45 26.92 35.50
C GLU A 192 -8.62 27.30 36.74
N GLY A 193 -7.54 28.07 36.55
CA GLY A 193 -6.71 28.48 37.68
C GLY A 193 -5.30 28.98 37.35
N ARG A 194 -4.76 28.74 36.15
CA ARG A 194 -3.47 29.32 35.74
C ARG A 194 -3.48 29.68 34.26
N GLY A 195 -3.64 30.97 33.94
CA GLY A 195 -3.21 31.50 32.64
C GLY A 195 -4.19 32.36 31.86
N ALA A 196 -5.35 32.72 32.39
CA ALA A 196 -6.15 33.79 31.77
C ALA A 196 -5.53 35.16 32.10
N THR A 197 -4.39 35.48 31.49
CA THR A 197 -3.92 36.87 31.47
C THR A 197 -4.88 37.65 30.59
N SER A 198 -5.60 38.61 31.17
CA SER A 198 -6.45 39.50 30.40
C SER A 198 -5.62 40.14 29.28
N THR A 199 -6.23 40.35 28.11
CA THR A 199 -5.58 41.06 26.99
C THR A 199 -5.07 42.45 27.42
N SER A 200 -5.74 43.07 28.40
CA SER A 200 -5.30 44.29 29.06
C SER A 200 -4.00 44.15 29.88
N PHE A 201 -3.68 42.97 30.41
CA PHE A 201 -2.43 42.72 31.12
C PHE A 201 -1.25 42.55 30.16
N ILE A 202 -1.47 41.90 29.01
CA ILE A 202 -0.46 41.75 27.95
C ILE A 202 -0.08 43.13 27.39
N ASP A 203 -1.06 44.01 27.16
CA ASP A 203 -0.81 45.39 26.69
C ASP A 203 -0.04 46.26 27.68
N VAL A 204 -0.20 46.01 28.99
CA VAL A 204 0.47 46.77 30.07
C VAL A 204 1.89 46.27 30.32
N VAL A 205 2.10 44.96 30.24
CA VAL A 205 3.42 44.35 30.51
C VAL A 205 4.33 44.37 29.30
N VAL A 206 3.79 44.13 28.11
CA VAL A 206 4.57 44.06 26.86
C VAL A 206 4.64 45.43 26.16
N GLY A 207 3.75 46.36 26.53
CA GLY A 207 3.58 47.65 25.86
C GLY A 207 2.98 47.45 24.47
N LYS A 208 1.97 48.25 24.10
CA LYS A 208 1.44 48.24 22.73
C LYS A 208 2.61 48.50 21.76
N PRO A 209 2.99 47.55 20.90
CA PRO A 209 4.05 47.80 19.94
C PRO A 209 3.57 48.94 19.05
N SER A 210 4.24 50.08 19.14
CA SER A 210 3.98 51.24 18.31
C SER A 210 4.17 50.81 16.87
N LYS A 211 3.06 50.56 16.15
CA LYS A 211 2.96 50.30 14.71
C LYS A 211 4.32 49.95 14.09
N ILE A 212 4.70 48.68 14.18
CA ILE A 212 5.67 48.13 13.23
C ILE A 212 4.90 48.11 11.91
N GLY A 213 4.83 49.28 11.24
CA GLY A 213 4.53 49.31 9.82
C GLY A 213 5.53 48.37 9.16
N PRO A 214 5.16 47.65 8.10
CA PRO A 214 6.08 46.79 7.39
C PRO A 214 7.25 47.66 6.94
N THR A 215 8.32 47.65 7.73
CA THR A 215 9.58 48.23 7.34
C THR A 215 9.98 47.28 6.24
N GLN A 216 9.92 47.74 4.99
CA GLN A 216 10.28 46.95 3.82
C GLN A 216 11.58 46.22 4.17
N LEU A 217 11.46 44.92 4.46
CA LEU A 217 12.61 44.05 4.63
C LEU A 217 13.30 44.18 3.28
N SER A 218 14.41 44.92 3.27
CA SER A 218 15.23 45.05 2.09
C SER A 218 15.61 43.62 1.74
N GLU A 219 15.04 43.10 0.65
CA GLU A 219 15.32 41.74 0.19
C GLU A 219 16.83 41.59 0.24
N LEU A 220 17.32 40.67 1.09
CA LEU A 220 18.73 40.34 1.13
C LEU A 220 19.07 39.95 -0.31
N GLY A 221 19.77 40.86 -1.01
CA GLY A 221 20.02 40.73 -2.44
C GLY A 221 20.54 39.33 -2.73
N THR A 222 19.94 38.66 -3.70
CA THR A 222 20.37 37.33 -4.13
C THR A 222 21.88 37.38 -4.32
N PRO A 223 22.65 36.51 -3.63
CA PRO A 223 24.10 36.59 -3.62
C PRO A 223 24.61 36.43 -5.06
N ALA A 224 25.02 37.54 -5.67
CA ALA A 224 25.59 37.53 -7.01
C ALA A 224 26.97 36.87 -6.97
N CYS A 225 27.28 36.05 -7.98
CA CYS A 225 28.59 35.45 -8.09
C CYS A 225 29.66 36.57 -8.18
N PRO A 226 30.66 36.62 -7.28
CA PRO A 226 31.66 37.69 -7.26
C PRO A 226 32.57 37.71 -8.51
N ASN A 227 32.51 36.68 -9.36
CA ASN A 227 33.34 36.57 -10.56
C ASN A 227 32.60 36.92 -11.86
N CYS A 228 31.27 36.73 -11.93
CA CYS A 228 30.51 36.98 -13.16
C CYS A 228 29.28 37.89 -12.99
N GLY A 229 28.94 38.29 -11.76
CA GLY A 229 27.84 39.22 -11.46
C GLY A 229 26.44 38.66 -11.72
N THR A 230 26.33 37.41 -12.19
CA THR A 230 25.04 36.74 -12.36
C THR A 230 24.42 36.53 -10.98
N SER A 231 23.24 37.10 -10.77
CA SER A 231 22.39 36.76 -9.63
C SER A 231 21.97 35.31 -9.81
N LEU A 232 22.47 34.42 -8.95
CA LEU A 232 21.91 33.08 -8.82
C LEU A 232 20.49 33.28 -8.30
N SER A 233 19.51 33.27 -9.20
CA SER A 233 18.16 32.97 -8.79
C SER A 233 18.23 31.56 -8.18
N SER A 234 17.53 31.32 -7.07
CA SER A 234 17.46 29.99 -6.45
C SER A 234 16.96 28.91 -7.41
N ASP A 235 16.39 29.33 -8.54
CA ASP A 235 15.62 28.51 -9.46
C ASP A 235 16.42 28.03 -10.69
N ASP A 236 17.64 28.55 -10.91
CA ASP A 236 18.47 28.19 -12.09
C ASP A 236 19.47 27.05 -11.82
N PHE A 237 19.47 26.44 -10.63
CA PHE A 237 20.35 25.31 -10.34
C PHE A 237 19.78 24.00 -10.87
N GLU A 238 20.20 23.62 -12.09
CA GLU A 238 19.87 22.32 -12.68
C GLU A 238 20.93 21.27 -12.32
N TYR A 239 20.48 20.14 -11.76
CA TYR A 239 21.38 19.04 -11.45
C TYR A 239 21.88 18.36 -12.74
N PRO A 240 23.13 17.87 -12.78
CA PRO A 240 23.58 17.02 -13.85
C PRO A 240 22.72 15.75 -14.00
N THR A 241 22.57 15.23 -15.23
CA THR A 241 21.72 14.08 -15.56
C THR A 241 22.01 12.82 -14.74
N TYR A 242 23.29 12.56 -14.43
CA TYR A 242 23.68 11.40 -13.60
C TYR A 242 23.15 11.47 -12.17
N VAL A 243 22.92 12.68 -11.63
CA VAL A 243 22.34 12.87 -10.29
C VAL A 243 20.87 12.50 -10.32
N PHE A 244 20.14 12.91 -11.35
CA PHE A 244 18.75 12.51 -11.54
C PHE A 244 18.60 10.99 -11.70
N ASP A 245 19.53 10.32 -12.42
CA ASP A 245 19.55 8.85 -12.51
C ASP A 245 19.74 8.18 -11.15
N ALA A 246 20.69 8.66 -10.34
CA ALA A 246 20.94 8.15 -8.99
C ALA A 246 19.76 8.38 -8.04
N MET A 247 19.14 9.57 -8.10
CA MET A 247 17.92 9.88 -7.34
C MET A 247 16.75 9.00 -7.76
N GLY A 248 16.59 8.74 -9.07
CA GLY A 248 15.58 7.81 -9.59
C GLY A 248 15.74 6.41 -9.02
N ARG A 249 16.97 5.88 -8.98
CA ARG A 249 17.28 4.55 -8.40
C ARG A 249 16.93 4.48 -6.93
N ALA A 250 17.32 5.49 -6.15
CA ALA A 250 16.99 5.57 -4.73
C ALA A 250 15.47 5.60 -4.49
N ARG A 251 14.70 6.30 -5.35
CA ARG A 251 13.24 6.33 -5.28
C ARG A 251 12.59 4.99 -5.65
N LEU A 252 13.15 4.25 -6.62
CA LEU A 252 12.71 2.88 -6.92
C LEU A 252 12.93 1.95 -5.72
N GLU A 253 14.10 1.99 -5.09
CA GLU A 253 14.39 1.18 -3.90
C GLU A 253 13.46 1.54 -2.74
N GLN A 254 13.22 2.83 -2.52
CA GLN A 254 12.27 3.31 -1.51
C GLN A 254 10.84 2.82 -1.79
N GLY A 255 10.37 2.90 -3.03
CA GLY A 255 9.05 2.41 -3.41
C GLY A 255 8.92 0.90 -3.17
N MET A 256 9.98 0.13 -3.43
CA MET A 256 9.99 -1.31 -3.16
C MET A 256 9.96 -1.64 -1.66
N MET A 257 10.65 -0.85 -0.83
CA MET A 257 10.54 -1.00 0.63
C MET A 257 9.11 -0.71 1.08
N ARG A 258 8.50 0.38 0.61
CA ARG A 258 7.09 0.73 0.91
C ARG A 258 6.08 -0.33 0.47
N LEU A 259 6.31 -1.00 -0.66
CA LEU A 259 5.48 -2.14 -1.06
C LEU A 259 5.54 -3.30 -0.07
N LYS A 260 6.72 -3.58 0.52
CA LYS A 260 6.86 -4.62 1.56
C LYS A 260 6.14 -4.23 2.85
N ASP A 261 6.11 -2.93 3.15
CA ASP A 261 5.42 -2.37 4.32
C ASP A 261 3.89 -2.21 4.09
N ASN A 262 3.36 -2.66 2.94
CA ASN A 262 1.97 -2.50 2.50
C ASN A 262 1.50 -1.03 2.32
N GLU A 263 2.44 -0.09 2.20
CA GLU A 263 2.13 1.31 1.89
C GLU A 263 2.01 1.53 0.37
N HIS A 264 0.98 0.96 -0.26
CA HIS A 264 0.89 0.89 -1.72
C HIS A 264 0.80 2.25 -2.42
N GLU A 265 0.00 3.19 -1.91
CA GLU A 265 -0.15 4.53 -2.49
C GLU A 265 1.18 5.29 -2.47
N LYS A 266 1.81 5.35 -1.30
CA LYS A 266 3.13 5.96 -1.11
C LYS A 266 4.22 5.30 -1.95
N ALA A 267 4.09 4.01 -2.24
CA ALA A 267 5.00 3.30 -3.14
C ALA A 267 4.80 3.74 -4.60
N ILE A 268 3.54 3.83 -5.07
CA ILE A 268 3.20 4.31 -6.41
C ILE A 268 3.73 5.74 -6.61
N ASP A 269 3.50 6.65 -5.66
CA ASP A 269 4.03 8.02 -5.71
C ASP A 269 5.57 8.04 -5.84
N SER A 270 6.24 7.11 -5.16
CA SER A 270 7.71 6.99 -5.22
C SER A 270 8.17 6.51 -6.60
N PHE A 271 7.44 5.57 -7.22
CA PHE A 271 7.73 5.10 -8.56
C PHE A 271 7.41 6.13 -9.64
N GLU A 272 6.33 6.91 -9.49
CA GLU A 272 6.00 8.02 -10.38
C GLU A 272 7.05 9.14 -10.29
N THR A 273 7.49 9.46 -9.08
CA THR A 273 8.61 10.39 -8.86
C THR A 273 9.90 9.86 -9.51
N ALA A 274 10.20 8.57 -9.39
CA ALA A 274 11.34 7.95 -10.05
C ALA A 274 11.25 8.08 -11.58
N LYS A 275 10.06 7.83 -12.15
CA LYS A 275 9.80 7.99 -13.58
C LYS A 275 10.12 9.40 -14.06
N MET A 276 9.61 10.43 -13.37
CA MET A 276 9.89 11.84 -13.70
C MET A 276 11.39 12.17 -13.61
N LEU A 277 12.10 11.60 -12.63
CA LEU A 277 13.55 11.80 -12.50
C LEU A 277 14.31 11.14 -13.66
N TYR A 278 13.91 9.96 -14.11
CA TYR A 278 14.53 9.31 -15.26
C TYR A 278 14.22 10.01 -16.59
N GLU A 279 13.03 10.60 -16.73
CA GLU A 279 12.70 11.46 -17.88
C GLU A 279 13.64 12.67 -17.94
N LYS A 280 13.89 13.34 -16.80
CA LYS A 280 14.88 14.42 -16.69
C LYS A 280 16.31 13.96 -16.98
N ALA A 281 16.66 12.73 -16.57
CA ALA A 281 17.95 12.13 -16.86
C ALA A 281 18.11 11.64 -18.31
N GLN A 282 17.04 11.69 -19.13
CA GLN A 282 16.97 11.10 -20.48
C GLN A 282 17.29 9.59 -20.50
N ASN A 283 16.97 8.88 -19.42
CA ASN A 283 17.18 7.43 -19.31
C ASN A 283 15.88 6.66 -19.61
N GLU A 284 15.67 6.30 -20.88
CA GLU A 284 14.48 5.56 -21.32
C GLU A 284 14.29 4.22 -20.61
N LYS A 285 15.38 3.50 -20.28
CA LYS A 285 15.31 2.22 -19.56
C LYS A 285 14.74 2.41 -18.16
N GLY A 286 15.19 3.46 -17.47
CA GLY A 286 14.68 3.82 -16.13
C GLY A 286 13.21 4.21 -16.15
N VAL A 287 12.76 4.93 -17.18
CA VAL A 287 11.35 5.30 -17.38
C VAL A 287 10.47 4.07 -17.58
N GLN A 288 10.92 3.13 -18.42
CA GLN A 288 10.21 1.88 -18.65
C GLN A 288 10.15 1.00 -17.40
N GLU A 289 11.27 0.87 -16.67
CA GLU A 289 11.30 0.13 -15.41
C GLU A 289 10.37 0.75 -14.38
N SER A 290 10.41 2.07 -14.19
CA SER A 290 9.54 2.78 -13.25
C SER A 290 8.06 2.59 -13.60
N SER A 291 7.72 2.67 -14.89
CA SER A 291 6.34 2.42 -15.35
C SER A 291 5.88 0.98 -15.06
N LYS A 292 6.77 -0.02 -15.20
CA LYS A 292 6.47 -1.40 -14.79
C LYS A 292 6.27 -1.53 -13.28
N ARG A 293 7.06 -0.81 -12.46
CA ARG A 293 6.92 -0.81 -10.99
C ARG A 293 5.62 -0.13 -10.54
N VAL A 294 5.19 0.94 -11.21
CA VAL A 294 3.89 1.58 -10.99
C VAL A 294 2.76 0.56 -11.21
N ASN A 295 2.77 -0.16 -12.33
CA ASN A 295 1.78 -1.20 -12.62
C ASN A 295 1.79 -2.31 -11.55
N LEU A 296 2.98 -2.72 -11.10
CA LEU A 296 3.13 -3.68 -9.99
C LEU A 296 2.53 -3.15 -8.68
N GLY A 297 2.68 -1.85 -8.40
CA GLY A 297 2.09 -1.19 -7.24
C GLY A 297 0.56 -1.24 -7.26
N TYR A 298 -0.06 -0.88 -8.39
CA TYR A 298 -1.51 -0.99 -8.57
C TYR A 298 -2.00 -2.44 -8.46
N ASP A 299 -1.27 -3.39 -9.05
CA ASP A 299 -1.55 -4.82 -8.94
C ASP A 299 -1.52 -5.31 -7.48
N SER A 300 -0.50 -4.90 -6.72
CA SER A 300 -0.36 -5.25 -5.30
C SER A 300 -1.51 -4.67 -4.47
N MET A 301 -1.85 -3.40 -4.70
CA MET A 301 -2.95 -2.73 -4.01
C MET A 301 -4.30 -3.39 -4.32
N ALA A 302 -4.53 -3.74 -5.59
CA ALA A 302 -5.74 -4.44 -6.01
C ALA A 302 -5.85 -5.83 -5.38
N ARG A 303 -4.75 -6.58 -5.26
CA ARG A 303 -4.71 -7.87 -4.54
C ARG A 303 -5.04 -7.70 -3.07
N PHE A 304 -4.49 -6.69 -2.41
CA PHE A 304 -4.79 -6.42 -1.00
C PHE A 304 -6.30 -6.20 -0.76
N HIS A 305 -6.95 -5.38 -1.59
CA HIS A 305 -8.41 -5.19 -1.50
C HIS A 305 -9.19 -6.45 -1.86
N PHE A 306 -8.69 -7.26 -2.79
CA PHE A 306 -9.31 -8.54 -3.13
C PHE A 306 -9.28 -9.51 -1.94
N ASP A 307 -8.13 -9.63 -1.27
CA ASP A 307 -7.95 -10.49 -0.10
C ASP A 307 -8.78 -10.00 1.10
N GLN A 308 -8.89 -8.67 1.29
CA GLN A 308 -9.83 -8.09 2.25
C GLN A 308 -11.28 -8.46 1.95
N GLY A 309 -11.68 -8.42 0.67
CA GLY A 309 -13.00 -8.84 0.22
C GLY A 309 -13.30 -10.31 0.56
N ASP A 310 -12.34 -11.21 0.29
CA ASP A 310 -12.45 -12.62 0.65
C ASP A 310 -12.55 -12.83 2.17
N ASN A 311 -11.84 -12.01 2.97
CA ASN A 311 -11.94 -12.07 4.43
C ASN A 311 -13.30 -11.59 4.95
N HIS A 312 -13.85 -10.49 4.43
CA HIS A 312 -15.20 -10.04 4.78
C HIS A 312 -16.27 -11.07 4.39
N LEU A 313 -16.08 -11.77 3.27
CA LEU A 313 -16.99 -12.83 2.85
C LEU A 313 -17.03 -13.98 3.87
N LYS A 314 -15.86 -14.38 4.41
CA LYS A 314 -15.76 -15.40 5.47
C LYS A 314 -16.42 -14.96 6.79
N VAL A 315 -16.41 -13.67 7.09
CA VAL A 315 -17.05 -13.09 8.30
C VAL A 315 -18.56 -12.83 8.07
N HIS A 316 -19.08 -13.13 6.87
CA HIS A 316 -20.47 -12.86 6.46
C HIS A 316 -20.82 -11.36 6.39
N GLU A 317 -19.83 -10.48 6.26
CA GLU A 317 -19.99 -9.04 6.02
C GLU A 317 -20.11 -8.75 4.52
N TYR A 318 -21.21 -9.21 3.91
CA TYR A 318 -21.38 -9.22 2.45
C TYR A 318 -21.33 -7.83 1.80
N GLU A 319 -21.84 -6.80 2.48
CA GLU A 319 -21.80 -5.41 1.98
C GLU A 319 -20.36 -4.93 1.79
N TRP A 320 -19.53 -5.14 2.81
CA TRP A 320 -18.12 -4.79 2.77
C TRP A 320 -17.37 -5.63 1.74
N ALA A 321 -17.64 -6.93 1.64
CA ALA A 321 -17.04 -7.78 0.63
C ALA A 321 -17.30 -7.26 -0.80
N VAL A 322 -18.55 -6.91 -1.13
CA VAL A 322 -18.91 -6.36 -2.45
C VAL A 322 -18.19 -5.04 -2.72
N VAL A 323 -18.11 -4.14 -1.74
CA VAL A 323 -17.41 -2.86 -1.87
C VAL A 323 -15.93 -3.09 -2.15
N GLN A 324 -15.28 -4.01 -1.42
CA GLN A 324 -13.86 -4.31 -1.59
C GLN A 324 -13.56 -4.94 -2.97
N PHE A 325 -14.37 -5.88 -3.45
CA PHE A 325 -14.17 -6.45 -4.79
C PHE A 325 -14.39 -5.43 -5.91
N ARG A 326 -15.33 -4.49 -5.72
CA ARG A 326 -15.50 -3.36 -6.67
C ARG A 326 -14.29 -2.44 -6.65
N LYS A 327 -13.75 -2.12 -5.48
CA LYS A 327 -12.53 -1.32 -5.35
C LYS A 327 -11.34 -2.01 -6.02
N ALA A 328 -11.16 -3.31 -5.78
CA ALA A 328 -10.13 -4.10 -6.45
C ALA A 328 -10.29 -4.08 -7.98
N ARG A 329 -11.52 -4.14 -8.49
CA ARG A 329 -11.80 -4.03 -9.94
C ARG A 329 -11.40 -2.67 -10.51
N GLU A 330 -11.72 -1.59 -9.81
CA GLU A 330 -11.33 -0.23 -10.22
C GLU A 330 -9.82 -0.09 -10.25
N LEU A 331 -9.11 -0.63 -9.26
CA LEU A 331 -7.65 -0.61 -9.24
C LEU A 331 -7.04 -1.43 -10.38
N TYR A 332 -7.61 -2.60 -10.69
CA TYR A 332 -7.20 -3.38 -11.86
C TYR A 332 -7.53 -2.69 -13.19
N MET A 333 -8.32 -1.61 -13.23
CA MET A 333 -8.50 -0.81 -14.44
C MET A 333 -7.23 -0.07 -14.84
N PHE A 334 -6.39 0.29 -13.87
CA PHE A 334 -5.07 0.87 -14.11
C PHE A 334 -4.04 -0.19 -14.51
N SER A 335 -4.30 -1.46 -14.20
CA SER A 335 -3.54 -2.60 -14.73
C SER A 335 -4.03 -2.99 -16.13
N THR A 336 -3.14 -3.54 -16.96
CA THR A 336 -3.50 -4.02 -18.30
C THR A 336 -4.25 -5.36 -18.29
N ASP A 337 -4.49 -5.97 -17.12
CA ASP A 337 -5.00 -7.34 -17.00
C ASP A 337 -6.55 -7.42 -16.99
N ALA A 338 -7.13 -7.67 -18.17
CA ALA A 338 -8.57 -7.90 -18.32
C ALA A 338 -9.08 -9.13 -17.53
N LYS A 339 -8.28 -10.19 -17.42
CA LYS A 339 -8.66 -11.43 -16.72
C LYS A 339 -8.90 -11.20 -15.22
N LYS A 340 -8.04 -10.40 -14.57
CA LYS A 340 -8.19 -10.07 -13.14
C LYS A 340 -9.45 -9.24 -12.88
N ARG A 341 -9.76 -8.29 -13.77
CA ARG A 341 -11.02 -7.50 -13.72
C ARG A 341 -12.26 -8.38 -13.85
N ALA A 342 -12.25 -9.35 -14.76
CA ALA A 342 -13.34 -10.30 -14.91
C ALA A 342 -13.52 -11.16 -13.64
N ARG A 343 -12.42 -11.63 -13.05
CA ARG A 343 -12.44 -12.38 -11.78
C ARG A 343 -13.04 -11.56 -10.62
N CYS A 344 -12.73 -10.27 -10.50
CA CYS A 344 -13.36 -9.42 -9.49
C CYS A 344 -14.88 -9.29 -9.70
N ASN A 345 -15.34 -9.13 -10.96
CA ASN A 345 -16.77 -9.10 -11.25
C ASN A 345 -17.47 -10.43 -10.93
N GLU A 346 -16.81 -11.55 -11.21
CA GLU A 346 -17.30 -12.87 -10.82
C GLU A 346 -17.46 -12.99 -9.30
N LYS A 347 -16.43 -12.59 -8.53
CA LYS A 347 -16.47 -12.55 -7.07
C LYS A 347 -17.56 -11.64 -6.51
N VAL A 348 -17.82 -10.50 -7.14
CA VAL A 348 -18.95 -9.63 -6.77
C VAL A 348 -20.29 -10.38 -6.94
N ARG A 349 -20.48 -11.09 -8.05
CA ARG A 349 -21.71 -11.88 -8.28
C ARG A 349 -21.84 -13.03 -7.28
N GLU A 350 -20.74 -13.74 -7.00
CA GLU A 350 -20.70 -14.79 -5.98
C GLU A 350 -21.09 -14.24 -4.60
N SER A 351 -20.55 -13.08 -4.22
CA SER A 351 -20.86 -12.42 -2.94
C SER A 351 -22.35 -12.10 -2.81
N TYR A 352 -22.99 -11.63 -3.89
CA TYR A 352 -24.43 -11.38 -3.91
C TYR A 352 -25.26 -12.67 -3.80
N VAL A 353 -24.81 -13.74 -4.44
CA VAL A 353 -25.46 -15.06 -4.35
C VAL A 353 -25.38 -15.60 -2.93
N GLU A 354 -24.21 -15.53 -2.27
CA GLU A 354 -24.05 -15.97 -0.89
C GLU A 354 -24.87 -15.13 0.09
N TRP A 355 -24.89 -13.80 -0.10
CA TRP A 355 -25.74 -12.91 0.67
C TRP A 355 -27.23 -13.25 0.52
N GLY A 356 -27.68 -13.50 -0.71
CA GLY A 356 -29.05 -13.95 -0.99
C GLY A 356 -29.39 -15.26 -0.29
N ARG A 357 -28.47 -16.23 -0.27
CA ARG A 357 -28.65 -17.51 0.44
C ARG A 357 -28.75 -17.33 1.96
N TYR A 358 -27.92 -16.46 2.52
CA TYR A 358 -27.97 -16.14 3.95
C TYR A 358 -29.33 -15.51 4.33
N LEU A 359 -29.81 -14.53 3.56
CA LEU A 359 -31.11 -13.91 3.77
C LEU A 359 -32.28 -14.89 3.55
N GLU A 360 -32.17 -15.80 2.58
CA GLU A 360 -33.15 -16.87 2.38
C GLU A 360 -33.22 -17.79 3.62
N ALA A 361 -32.07 -18.14 4.21
CA ALA A 361 -32.01 -18.95 5.43
C ALA A 361 -32.60 -18.22 6.65
N GLU A 362 -32.37 -16.91 6.79
CA GLU A 362 -33.04 -16.08 7.81
C GLU A 362 -34.55 -16.03 7.61
N GLY A 363 -35.01 -15.87 6.36
CA GLY A 363 -36.43 -15.92 6.01
C GLY A 363 -37.07 -17.27 6.35
N ASP A 364 -36.39 -18.38 6.05
CA ASP A 364 -36.83 -19.73 6.40
C ASP A 364 -36.90 -19.92 7.93
N ARG A 365 -36.01 -19.30 8.71
CA ARG A 365 -36.07 -19.28 10.18
C ARG A 365 -37.29 -18.50 10.69
N TYR A 366 -37.52 -17.28 10.21
CA TYR A 366 -38.68 -16.49 10.62
C TYR A 366 -40.01 -17.15 10.24
N SER A 367 -40.05 -17.84 9.10
CA SER A 367 -41.22 -18.61 8.69
C SER A 367 -41.51 -19.76 9.66
N LYS A 368 -40.48 -20.44 10.19
CA LYS A 368 -40.63 -21.49 11.21
C LYS A 368 -41.08 -20.92 12.57
N GLU A 369 -40.65 -19.71 12.91
CA GLU A 369 -41.06 -18.99 14.12
C GLU A 369 -42.50 -18.42 14.03
N GLY A 370 -43.15 -18.51 12.87
CA GLY A 370 -44.50 -17.96 12.63
C GLY A 370 -44.53 -16.46 12.34
N ARG A 371 -43.37 -15.82 12.13
CA ARG A 371 -43.23 -14.39 11.81
C ARG A 371 -43.31 -14.15 10.31
N SER A 372 -44.49 -14.36 9.71
CA SER A 372 -44.67 -14.32 8.24
C SER A 372 -44.32 -12.98 7.60
N ARG A 373 -44.60 -11.85 8.27
CA ARG A 373 -44.27 -10.50 7.73
C ARG A 373 -42.77 -10.28 7.62
N ASP A 374 -42.01 -10.69 8.63
CA ASP A 374 -40.55 -10.53 8.65
C ASP A 374 -39.89 -11.50 7.67
N ALA A 375 -40.43 -12.72 7.56
CA ALA A 375 -40.00 -13.69 6.55
C ALA A 375 -40.21 -13.16 5.13
N LEU A 376 -41.37 -12.54 4.84
CA LEU A 376 -41.65 -11.92 3.54
C LEU A 376 -40.63 -10.81 3.21
N GLY A 377 -40.31 -9.95 4.17
CA GLY A 377 -39.28 -8.91 4.01
C GLY A 377 -37.92 -9.51 3.63
N LYS A 378 -37.48 -10.53 4.36
CA LYS A 378 -36.20 -11.21 4.09
C LYS A 378 -36.17 -11.92 2.75
N TYR A 379 -37.27 -12.55 2.32
CA TYR A 379 -37.33 -13.14 0.98
C TYR A 379 -37.31 -12.09 -0.13
N GLN A 380 -37.94 -10.92 0.06
CA GLN A 380 -37.87 -9.83 -0.92
C GLN A 380 -36.46 -9.26 -1.04
N GLU A 381 -35.76 -9.07 0.08
CA GLU A 381 -34.35 -8.66 0.12
C GLU A 381 -33.46 -9.71 -0.57
N ALA A 382 -33.61 -10.99 -0.23
CA ALA A 382 -32.89 -12.08 -0.88
C ALA A 382 -33.13 -12.10 -2.40
N ALA A 383 -34.37 -11.85 -2.85
CA ALA A 383 -34.70 -11.80 -4.27
C ALA A 383 -34.01 -10.63 -4.98
N ALA A 384 -33.87 -9.48 -4.32
CA ALA A 384 -33.09 -8.37 -4.87
C ALA A 384 -31.61 -8.77 -5.05
N LYS A 385 -31.00 -9.43 -4.04
CA LYS A 385 -29.61 -9.88 -4.12
C LYS A 385 -29.37 -10.96 -5.19
N PHE A 386 -30.28 -11.90 -5.37
CA PHE A 386 -30.18 -12.87 -6.47
C PHE A 386 -30.33 -12.24 -7.87
N ARG A 387 -31.06 -11.12 -8.00
CA ARG A 387 -31.08 -10.34 -9.26
C ARG A 387 -29.74 -9.69 -9.52
N GLU A 388 -29.13 -9.08 -8.51
CA GLU A 388 -27.79 -8.48 -8.59
C GLU A 388 -26.70 -9.53 -8.91
N GLY A 389 -26.83 -10.75 -8.38
CA GLY A 389 -25.94 -11.88 -8.67
C GLY A 389 -26.26 -12.69 -9.94
N GLU A 390 -27.26 -12.29 -10.73
CA GLU A 390 -27.70 -12.94 -11.98
C GLU A 390 -28.18 -14.41 -11.85
N GLU A 391 -28.55 -14.89 -10.66
CA GLU A 391 -28.94 -16.29 -10.41
C GLU A 391 -30.44 -16.55 -10.66
N LYS A 392 -30.82 -16.63 -11.93
CA LYS A 392 -32.23 -16.80 -12.37
C LYS A 392 -32.92 -18.07 -11.83
N LYS A 393 -32.18 -19.15 -11.56
CA LYS A 393 -32.73 -20.43 -11.08
C LYS A 393 -33.27 -20.31 -9.65
N ARG A 394 -32.49 -19.67 -8.76
CA ARG A 394 -32.88 -19.45 -7.36
C ARG A 394 -34.03 -18.47 -7.24
N LEU A 395 -34.04 -17.43 -8.08
CA LEU A 395 -35.12 -16.45 -8.12
C LEU A 395 -36.51 -17.09 -8.27
N LYS A 396 -36.66 -18.04 -9.21
CA LYS A 396 -37.93 -18.75 -9.43
C LYS A 396 -38.39 -19.57 -8.22
N GLY A 397 -37.45 -20.11 -7.44
CA GLY A 397 -37.73 -20.83 -6.21
C GLY A 397 -38.19 -19.88 -5.11
N LEU A 398 -37.50 -18.75 -4.97
CA LEU A 398 -37.80 -17.73 -4.00
C LEU A 398 -39.13 -17.02 -4.27
N ASP A 399 -39.48 -16.75 -5.53
CA ASP A 399 -40.79 -16.21 -5.92
C ASP A 399 -41.97 -17.10 -5.51
N LYS A 400 -41.74 -18.42 -5.36
CA LYS A 400 -42.76 -19.33 -4.81
C LYS A 400 -42.86 -19.20 -3.29
N LYS A 401 -41.73 -19.03 -2.59
CA LYS A 401 -41.69 -18.78 -1.14
C LYS A 401 -42.37 -17.44 -0.80
N ILE A 402 -42.08 -16.38 -1.57
CA ILE A 402 -42.69 -15.05 -1.43
C ILE A 402 -44.21 -15.10 -1.62
N ARG A 403 -44.71 -15.92 -2.55
CA ARG A 403 -46.16 -16.09 -2.76
C ARG A 403 -46.85 -16.93 -1.68
N LYS A 404 -46.08 -17.72 -0.93
CA LYS A 404 -46.58 -18.62 0.12
C LYS A 404 -46.56 -17.97 1.50
N ALA A 405 -45.55 -17.15 1.77
CA ALA A 405 -45.44 -16.31 2.96
C ALA A 405 -46.47 -15.17 2.90
#